data_AF-A0A6H2A2Y1-F1
#
_entry.id   AF-A0A6H2A2Y1-F1
#
_cell.length_a   1.000
_cell.length_b   1.000
_cell.length_c   1.000
_cell.angle_alpha   90.00
_cell.angle_beta   90.00
_cell.angle_gamma   90.00
#
_symmetry.space_group_name_H-M   'P 1'
#
loop_
_entity.id
_entity.type
_entity.pdbx_description
1 polymer ?
#
loop_
_entity_poly.entity_id
_entity_poly.type
_entity_poly.pdbx_seq_one_letter_code
_entity_poly.pdbx_strand_id
1 'polypeptide(L)'
;MVTRMCGAGVFTWDQAVTLLDHGRWTGKHVLIERWLDKPMHWRKPRVVAAGWLGDMWLADNALLDRMMPIATRPECGKHQFLVLTKRAEMMEAKARRGYSIPYSNHWFGATVCNQAEADKQIPHLLRIPGKRWLCIEPLLESVDLSAFLGGPYMSISGPVPEGYNAGISWVVVGQETGPGARPAKPEWIQSVIDQCHAAGVPCWTKALPLGVEPVREAPEPIAAILRREGMMEGT
;
A
#
# COMPACT_ATOMS: atom_id res chain seq x y z
N MET A 1 -19.16 -8.60 -12.76
CA MET A 1 -18.20 -7.92 -13.65
C MET A 1 -17.19 -7.18 -12.78
N VAL A 2 -16.01 -7.80 -12.62
CA VAL A 2 -14.72 -7.34 -12.07
C VAL A 2 -14.68 -6.52 -10.76
N THR A 3 -14.27 -7.18 -9.66
CA THR A 3 -13.87 -6.61 -8.37
C THR A 3 -12.63 -5.72 -8.51
N ARG A 4 -12.85 -4.44 -8.74
CA ARG A 4 -11.89 -3.33 -8.64
C ARG A 4 -11.91 -2.86 -7.17
N MET A 5 -11.12 -3.44 -6.28
CA MET A 5 -9.83 -2.87 -5.85
C MET A 5 -8.75 -3.91 -5.61
N CYS A 6 -9.07 -5.20 -5.80
CA CYS A 6 -8.11 -6.29 -5.92
C CYS A 6 -8.76 -7.45 -6.70
N GLY A 7 -8.50 -7.52 -8.00
CA GLY A 7 -9.00 -8.58 -8.90
C GLY A 7 -8.10 -8.68 -10.13
N ALA A 8 -7.82 -9.90 -10.60
CA ALA A 8 -6.84 -10.22 -11.62
C ALA A 8 -6.94 -9.31 -12.86
N GLY A 9 -5.85 -8.58 -13.18
CA GLY A 9 -5.72 -7.80 -14.41
C GLY A 9 -5.08 -6.41 -14.30
N VAL A 10 -4.78 -5.91 -13.10
CA VAL A 10 -4.18 -4.56 -12.93
C VAL A 10 -2.87 -4.54 -12.12
N PHE A 11 -2.53 -5.61 -11.38
CA PHE A 11 -1.28 -5.68 -10.61
C PHE A 11 -0.15 -6.32 -11.41
N THR A 12 0.47 -5.55 -12.31
CA THR A 12 1.57 -6.10 -13.13
C THR A 12 2.84 -6.33 -12.34
N TRP A 13 3.14 -5.52 -11.31
CA TRP A 13 4.39 -5.64 -10.56
C TRP A 13 4.38 -6.81 -9.57
N ASP A 14 3.26 -7.10 -8.93
CA ASP A 14 3.13 -8.34 -8.14
C ASP A 14 3.25 -9.59 -9.00
N GLN A 15 2.63 -9.56 -10.18
CA GLN A 15 2.78 -10.59 -11.21
C GLN A 15 4.19 -10.63 -11.82
N ALA A 16 5.01 -9.59 -11.61
CA ALA A 16 6.40 -9.59 -12.02
C ALA A 16 7.30 -10.31 -11.02
N VAL A 17 6.89 -10.58 -9.77
CA VAL A 17 7.82 -11.12 -8.75
C VAL A 17 7.31 -12.35 -8.00
N THR A 18 6.05 -12.73 -8.19
CA THR A 18 5.42 -13.82 -7.45
C THR A 18 4.99 -14.94 -8.39
N LEU A 19 5.39 -16.17 -8.07
CA LEU A 19 4.83 -17.36 -8.69
C LEU A 19 3.59 -17.82 -7.91
N LEU A 20 2.45 -17.86 -8.60
CA LEU A 20 1.22 -18.45 -8.09
C LEU A 20 0.98 -19.81 -8.75
N ASP A 21 0.58 -20.79 -7.96
CA ASP A 21 0.05 -22.08 -8.44
C ASP A 21 -1.46 -22.11 -8.18
N HIS A 22 -2.26 -22.15 -9.24
CA HIS A 22 -3.73 -22.05 -9.17
C HIS A 22 -4.24 -20.90 -8.26
N GLY A 23 -3.56 -19.75 -8.30
CA GLY A 23 -3.90 -18.58 -7.48
C GLY A 23 -3.39 -18.61 -6.04
N ARG A 24 -2.64 -19.65 -5.63
CA ARG A 24 -2.02 -19.77 -4.31
C ARG A 24 -0.54 -19.42 -4.36
N TRP A 25 -0.07 -18.74 -3.31
CA TRP A 25 1.35 -18.40 -3.17
C TRP A 25 2.21 -19.66 -3.00
N THR A 26 3.27 -19.77 -3.79
CA THR A 26 4.13 -20.97 -3.85
C THR A 26 5.33 -20.93 -2.89
N GLY A 27 5.50 -19.85 -2.13
CA GLY A 27 6.68 -19.64 -1.30
C GLY A 27 7.90 -19.09 -2.06
N LYS A 28 7.80 -18.93 -3.39
CA LYS A 28 8.92 -18.55 -4.25
C LYS A 28 8.73 -17.16 -4.85
N HIS A 29 9.75 -16.34 -4.73
CA HIS A 29 9.88 -15.11 -5.50
C HIS A 29 10.54 -15.43 -6.85
N VAL A 30 9.85 -15.12 -7.94
CA VAL A 30 10.33 -15.33 -9.31
C VAL A 30 10.09 -14.07 -10.10
N LEU A 31 11.15 -13.50 -10.65
CA LEU A 31 11.05 -12.36 -11.55
C LEU A 31 10.50 -12.80 -12.92
N ILE A 32 9.32 -12.34 -13.28
CA ILE A 32 8.65 -12.56 -14.56
C ILE A 32 8.82 -11.28 -15.40
N GLU A 33 9.91 -11.21 -16.16
CA GLU A 33 10.37 -9.98 -16.83
C GLU A 33 9.33 -9.32 -17.75
N ARG A 34 8.50 -10.09 -18.45
CA ARG A 34 7.47 -9.57 -19.38
C ARG A 34 6.42 -8.64 -18.77
N TRP A 35 6.36 -8.55 -17.44
CA TRP A 35 5.43 -7.69 -16.71
C TRP A 35 6.06 -6.41 -16.18
N LEU A 36 7.39 -6.37 -16.18
CA LEU A 36 8.17 -5.37 -15.48
C LEU A 36 8.07 -4.00 -16.18
N ASP A 37 8.11 -3.98 -17.50
CA ASP A 37 8.12 -2.78 -18.36
C ASP A 37 6.73 -2.23 -18.73
N LYS A 38 5.66 -3.02 -18.50
CA LYS A 38 4.28 -2.65 -18.87
C LYS A 38 3.85 -1.24 -18.47
N PRO A 39 4.21 -0.71 -17.28
CA PRO A 39 3.87 0.66 -16.91
C PRO A 39 4.34 1.71 -17.93
N MET A 40 5.47 1.50 -18.60
CA MET A 40 5.98 2.44 -19.61
C MET A 40 5.09 2.52 -20.85
N HIS A 41 4.36 1.45 -21.17
CA HIS A 41 3.56 1.34 -22.39
C HIS A 41 2.09 1.73 -22.21
N TRP A 42 1.64 1.94 -20.98
CA TRP A 42 0.27 2.34 -20.73
C TRP A 42 0.04 3.82 -21.07
N ARG A 43 -1.06 4.11 -21.78
CA ARG A 43 -1.42 5.49 -22.14
C ARG A 43 -2.14 6.25 -21.03
N LYS A 44 -3.02 5.58 -20.29
CA LYS A 44 -3.83 6.20 -19.24
C LYS A 44 -3.13 6.10 -17.87
N PRO A 45 -3.17 7.14 -17.01
CA PRO A 45 -2.78 7.07 -15.59
C PRO A 45 -3.37 5.84 -14.89
N ARG A 46 -2.65 5.21 -13.97
CA ARG A 46 -3.12 4.01 -13.24
C ARG A 46 -2.55 4.00 -11.83
N VAL A 47 -3.26 3.34 -10.91
CA VAL A 47 -2.69 2.90 -9.64
C VAL A 47 -2.05 1.54 -9.87
N VAL A 48 -0.77 1.40 -9.52
CA VAL A 48 0.05 0.21 -9.77
C VAL A 48 0.55 -0.31 -8.43
N ALA A 49 -0.02 -1.42 -7.95
CA ALA A 49 0.43 -2.00 -6.69
C ALA A 49 1.57 -3.01 -6.90
N ALA A 50 2.43 -3.10 -5.89
CA ALA A 50 3.56 -3.99 -5.81
C ALA A 50 3.80 -4.41 -4.35
N GLY A 51 4.07 -5.69 -4.12
CA GLY A 51 4.18 -6.29 -2.78
C GLY A 51 2.84 -6.75 -2.18
N TRP A 52 1.81 -6.98 -3.00
CA TRP A 52 0.49 -7.46 -2.59
C TRP A 52 0.39 -8.99 -2.49
N LEU A 53 1.11 -9.72 -3.36
CA LEU A 53 1.15 -11.19 -3.38
C LEU A 53 2.50 -11.77 -2.91
N GLY A 54 3.43 -10.89 -2.55
CA GLY A 54 4.77 -11.21 -2.09
C GLY A 54 5.37 -10.01 -1.36
N ASP A 55 6.68 -10.02 -1.15
CA ASP A 55 7.41 -8.91 -0.56
C ASP A 55 8.65 -8.64 -1.43
N MET A 56 8.93 -7.36 -1.69
CA MET A 56 10.09 -6.93 -2.46
C MET A 56 11.28 -6.57 -1.58
N TRP A 57 11.05 -6.36 -0.27
CA TRP A 57 12.07 -5.93 0.68
C TRP A 57 12.76 -7.14 1.31
N LEU A 58 13.45 -7.89 0.44
CA LEU A 58 14.21 -9.10 0.78
C LEU A 58 15.62 -8.75 1.28
N ALA A 59 16.39 -9.76 1.70
CA ALA A 59 17.75 -9.57 2.18
C ALA A 59 18.66 -8.98 1.09
N ASP A 60 18.57 -9.50 -0.13
CA ASP A 60 19.19 -8.91 -1.31
C ASP A 60 18.32 -7.80 -1.94
N ASN A 61 18.92 -7.03 -2.85
CA ASN A 61 18.25 -5.95 -3.57
C ASN A 61 17.82 -6.36 -4.99
N ALA A 62 18.01 -7.61 -5.42
CA ALA A 62 17.94 -7.98 -6.84
C ALA A 62 16.60 -7.61 -7.49
N LEU A 63 15.48 -7.82 -6.78
CA LEU A 63 14.15 -7.40 -7.26
C LEU A 63 13.99 -5.88 -7.25
N LEU A 64 14.38 -5.22 -6.16
CA LEU A 64 14.26 -3.76 -6.00
C LEU A 64 15.07 -3.02 -7.08
N ASP A 65 16.30 -3.47 -7.34
CA ASP A 65 17.21 -2.88 -8.33
C ASP A 65 16.70 -3.03 -9.77
N ARG A 66 15.84 -4.02 -10.03
CA ARG A 66 15.17 -4.19 -11.32
C ARG A 66 13.90 -3.36 -11.42
N MET A 67 13.12 -3.31 -10.33
CA MET A 67 11.80 -2.70 -10.31
C MET A 67 11.87 -1.19 -10.16
N MET A 68 12.51 -0.68 -9.10
CA MET A 68 12.44 0.73 -8.73
C MET A 68 12.88 1.68 -9.87
N PRO A 69 13.94 1.41 -10.65
CA PRO A 69 14.33 2.28 -11.76
C PRO A 69 13.26 2.42 -12.86
N ILE A 70 12.37 1.43 -13.01
CA ILE A 70 11.30 1.48 -14.02
C ILE A 70 10.18 2.40 -13.57
N ALA A 71 9.82 2.37 -12.28
CA ALA A 71 8.80 3.27 -11.76
C ALA A 71 9.25 4.74 -11.70
N THR A 72 10.57 5.00 -11.78
CA THR A 72 11.14 6.36 -11.92
C THR A 72 11.25 6.86 -13.35
N ARG A 73 10.96 6.01 -14.36
CA ARG A 73 11.02 6.43 -15.76
C ARG A 73 10.00 7.55 -16.03
N PRO A 74 10.33 8.58 -16.84
CA PRO A 74 9.39 9.65 -17.19
C PRO A 74 8.05 9.13 -17.75
N GLU A 75 8.09 8.05 -18.53
CA GLU A 75 6.92 7.36 -19.08
C GLU A 75 5.95 6.90 -17.99
N CYS A 76 6.47 6.62 -16.80
CA CYS A 76 5.73 6.16 -15.64
C CYS A 76 5.20 7.28 -14.75
N GLY A 77 5.59 8.54 -14.98
CA GLY A 77 5.26 9.67 -14.09
C GLY A 77 3.76 9.94 -13.91
N LYS A 78 2.93 9.47 -14.87
CA LYS A 78 1.47 9.55 -14.80
C LYS A 78 0.81 8.47 -13.93
N HIS A 79 1.55 7.45 -13.50
CA HIS A 79 1.04 6.38 -12.65
C HIS A 79 1.31 6.69 -11.18
N GLN A 80 0.54 6.07 -10.28
CA GLN A 80 0.78 6.09 -8.84
C GLN A 80 1.16 4.68 -8.40
N PHE A 81 2.35 4.52 -7.84
CA PHE A 81 2.86 3.22 -7.41
C PHE A 81 2.56 3.01 -5.92
N LEU A 82 1.82 1.95 -5.59
CA LEU A 82 1.56 1.52 -4.23
C LEU A 82 2.53 0.39 -3.90
N VAL A 83 3.57 0.69 -3.12
CA VAL A 83 4.51 -0.31 -2.62
C VAL A 83 4.01 -0.79 -1.26
N LEU A 84 3.94 -2.09 -1.07
CA LEU A 84 3.49 -2.72 0.17
C LEU A 84 4.54 -3.72 0.68
N THR A 85 4.69 -3.83 1.99
CA THR A 85 5.61 -4.78 2.62
C THR A 85 5.11 -5.21 4.00
N LYS A 86 5.54 -6.38 4.47
CA LYS A 86 5.41 -6.79 5.89
C LYS A 86 6.67 -6.49 6.69
N ARG A 87 7.68 -5.89 6.06
CA ARG A 87 9.05 -5.70 6.56
C ARG A 87 9.49 -4.24 6.41
N ALA A 88 8.71 -3.30 6.94
CA ALA A 88 9.04 -1.89 6.91
C ALA A 88 10.40 -1.60 7.56
N GLU A 89 10.86 -2.43 8.51
CA GLU A 89 12.21 -2.35 9.08
C GLU A 89 13.31 -2.58 8.04
N MET A 90 13.07 -3.47 7.07
CA MET A 90 14.02 -3.74 5.98
C MET A 90 14.05 -2.58 5.00
N MET A 91 12.88 -2.00 4.70
CA MET A 91 12.77 -0.79 3.90
C MET A 91 13.53 0.38 4.55
N GLU A 92 13.37 0.60 5.85
CA GLU A 92 14.12 1.64 6.58
C GLU A 92 15.62 1.39 6.56
N ALA A 93 16.05 0.15 6.83
CA ALA A 93 17.45 -0.21 6.84
C ALA A 93 18.12 0.06 5.48
N LYS A 94 17.43 -0.20 4.37
CA LYS A 94 17.94 0.09 3.03
C LYS A 94 17.95 1.59 2.73
N ALA A 95 16.91 2.33 3.10
CA ALA A 95 16.86 3.78 2.96
C ALA A 95 18.05 4.45 3.69
N ARG A 96 18.32 4.04 4.94
CA ARG A 96 19.46 4.53 5.73
C ARG A 96 20.82 4.20 5.13
N ARG A 97 20.92 3.14 4.34
CA ARG A 97 22.14 2.76 3.60
C ARG A 97 22.30 3.49 2.27
N GLY A 98 21.46 4.49 1.99
CA GLY A 98 21.54 5.32 0.79
C GLY A 98 20.83 4.73 -0.43
N TYR A 99 19.98 3.71 -0.26
CA TYR A 99 19.13 3.27 -1.36
C TYR A 99 18.21 4.41 -1.80
N SER A 100 18.32 4.83 -3.06
CA SER A 100 17.52 5.93 -3.60
C SER A 100 16.07 5.48 -3.76
N ILE A 101 15.22 5.93 -2.85
CA ILE A 101 13.78 5.72 -2.92
C ILE A 101 13.15 6.88 -3.72
N PRO A 102 12.45 6.61 -4.81
CA PRO A 102 11.73 7.65 -5.54
C PRO A 102 10.44 8.02 -4.83
N TYR A 103 10.24 9.30 -4.54
CA TYR A 103 9.17 9.73 -3.63
C TYR A 103 7.99 10.45 -4.30
N SER A 104 8.10 10.91 -5.55
CA SER A 104 7.10 11.81 -6.16
C SER A 104 5.78 11.12 -6.50
N ASN A 105 5.83 9.92 -7.06
CA ASN A 105 4.67 9.12 -7.48
C ASN A 105 4.60 7.74 -6.80
N HIS A 106 5.36 7.53 -5.73
CA HIS A 106 5.36 6.29 -4.95
C HIS A 106 4.74 6.51 -3.57
N TRP A 107 3.98 5.51 -3.14
CA TRP A 107 3.33 5.42 -1.85
C TRP A 107 3.88 4.18 -1.15
N PHE A 108 4.62 4.38 -0.07
CA PHE A 108 5.22 3.29 0.69
C PHE A 108 4.28 2.86 1.79
N GLY A 109 3.97 1.58 1.86
CA GLY A 109 3.01 1.07 2.82
C GLY A 109 3.47 -0.19 3.51
N ALA A 110 2.89 -0.40 4.68
CA ALA A 110 3.07 -1.61 5.46
C ALA A 110 1.75 -2.35 5.61
N THR A 111 1.81 -3.68 5.56
CA THR A 111 0.71 -4.52 6.03
C THR A 111 0.85 -4.74 7.53
N VAL A 112 -0.21 -4.47 8.28
CA VAL A 112 -0.31 -4.77 9.72
C VAL A 112 -1.66 -5.43 9.98
N CYS A 113 -1.69 -6.54 10.71
CA CYS A 113 -2.91 -7.34 10.90
C CYS A 113 -3.47 -7.25 12.35
N ASN A 114 -2.69 -6.71 13.28
CA ASN A 114 -2.99 -6.59 14.71
C ASN A 114 -2.16 -5.46 15.34
N GLN A 115 -2.40 -5.14 16.62
CA GLN A 115 -1.70 -4.04 17.31
C GLN A 115 -0.19 -4.28 17.42
N ALA A 116 0.24 -5.52 17.70
CA ALA A 116 1.66 -5.83 17.84
C ALA A 116 2.43 -5.58 16.53
N GLU A 117 1.84 -5.91 15.38
CA GLU A 117 2.39 -5.57 14.07
C GLU A 117 2.36 -4.07 13.80
N ALA A 118 1.29 -3.37 14.20
CA ALA A 118 1.19 -1.91 14.08
C ALA A 118 2.31 -1.20 14.86
N ASP A 119 2.47 -1.52 16.14
CA ASP A 119 3.49 -0.95 17.02
C ASP A 119 4.91 -1.23 16.53
N LYS A 120 5.12 -2.38 15.89
CA LYS A 120 6.40 -2.74 15.31
C LYS A 120 6.68 -2.02 13.99
N GLN A 121 5.76 -2.10 13.04
CA GLN A 121 6.00 -1.73 11.64
C GLN A 121 5.81 -0.25 11.35
N ILE A 122 4.80 0.38 11.97
CA ILE A 122 4.45 1.76 11.66
C ILE A 122 5.59 2.73 12.01
N PRO A 123 6.31 2.61 13.16
CA PRO A 123 7.45 3.48 13.44
C PRO A 123 8.57 3.40 12.39
N HIS A 124 8.83 2.22 11.82
CA HIS A 124 9.78 2.06 10.73
C HIS A 124 9.30 2.73 9.44
N LEU A 125 8.01 2.53 9.11
CA LEU A 125 7.39 3.16 7.95
C LEU A 125 7.42 4.69 8.02
N LEU A 126 7.15 5.27 9.19
CA LEU A 126 7.16 6.72 9.40
C LEU A 126 8.53 7.36 9.15
N ARG A 127 9.62 6.58 9.27
CA ARG A 127 10.99 7.04 9.00
C ARG A 127 11.36 7.03 7.51
N ILE A 128 10.51 6.47 6.66
CA ILE A 128 10.68 6.55 5.20
C ILE A 128 10.18 7.92 4.72
N PRO A 129 11.01 8.71 4.02
CA PRO A 129 10.52 9.93 3.39
C PRO A 129 9.43 9.61 2.37
N GLY A 130 8.42 10.47 2.25
CA GLY A 130 7.41 10.40 1.19
C GLY A 130 6.02 10.00 1.68
N LYS A 131 5.18 9.63 0.73
CA LYS A 131 3.77 9.31 0.96
C LYS A 131 3.67 7.93 1.58
N ARG A 132 3.03 7.83 2.76
CA ARG A 132 2.91 6.58 3.51
C ARG A 132 1.48 6.12 3.66
N TRP A 133 1.23 4.82 3.61
CA TRP A 133 -0.12 4.26 3.75
C TRP A 133 -0.10 2.93 4.52
N LEU A 134 -1.25 2.51 5.03
CA LEU A 134 -1.38 1.22 5.69
C LEU A 134 -2.36 0.32 4.95
N CYS A 135 -2.02 -0.96 4.89
CA CYS A 135 -2.93 -2.03 4.52
C CYS A 135 -3.21 -2.87 5.77
N ILE A 136 -4.40 -2.73 6.32
CA ILE A 136 -4.88 -3.47 7.48
C ILE A 136 -5.84 -4.55 7.00
N GLU A 137 -5.30 -5.45 6.18
CA GLU A 137 -6.03 -6.55 5.55
C GLU A 137 -5.15 -7.82 5.55
N PRO A 138 -5.55 -8.89 6.26
CA PRO A 138 -6.75 -8.95 7.10
C PRO A 138 -6.57 -8.20 8.44
N LEU A 139 -7.61 -7.50 8.88
CA LEU A 139 -7.75 -7.02 10.25
C LEU A 139 -8.14 -8.20 11.15
N LEU A 140 -7.19 -8.69 11.96
CA LEU A 140 -7.36 -9.88 12.80
C LEU A 140 -7.73 -9.55 14.24
N GLU A 141 -7.38 -8.35 14.69
CA GLU A 141 -7.61 -7.85 16.05
C GLU A 141 -7.92 -6.35 16.00
N SER A 142 -8.38 -5.77 17.11
CA SER A 142 -8.53 -4.31 17.23
C SER A 142 -7.17 -3.63 17.12
N VAL A 143 -7.13 -2.48 16.43
CA VAL A 143 -5.92 -1.66 16.27
C VAL A 143 -6.25 -0.20 16.59
N ASP A 144 -5.43 0.39 17.46
CA ASP A 144 -5.35 1.82 17.73
C ASP A 144 -4.21 2.42 16.90
N LEU A 145 -4.58 3.31 15.99
CA LEU A 145 -3.73 4.06 15.10
C LEU A 145 -3.60 5.52 15.51
N SER A 146 -4.25 5.97 16.59
CA SER A 146 -4.32 7.39 16.99
C SER A 146 -2.94 8.04 17.12
N ALA A 147 -1.93 7.29 17.55
CA ALA A 147 -0.54 7.74 17.65
C ALA A 147 0.19 7.88 16.30
N PHE A 148 -0.40 7.38 15.21
CA PHE A 148 0.24 7.24 13.90
C PHE A 148 -0.48 7.96 12.75
N LEU A 149 -1.74 8.35 12.95
CA LEU A 149 -2.56 9.04 11.96
C LEU A 149 -2.32 10.55 11.98
N GLY A 150 -2.05 11.13 10.82
CA GLY A 150 -1.87 12.59 10.68
C GLY A 150 -0.61 13.14 11.36
N GLY A 151 -0.38 14.46 11.23
CA GLY A 151 0.71 15.19 11.92
C GLY A 151 1.83 15.75 11.02
N PRO A 152 2.74 16.61 11.56
CA PRO A 152 3.95 17.16 10.92
C PRO A 152 5.23 16.31 11.15
N TYR A 153 6.09 16.24 10.12
CA TYR A 153 7.10 15.19 9.91
C TYR A 153 8.07 15.03 11.07
N MET A 154 8.13 13.82 11.63
CA MET A 154 9.28 13.38 12.43
C MET A 154 10.13 12.46 11.56
N SER A 155 11.14 12.99 10.86
CA SER A 155 12.27 12.14 10.53
C SER A 155 13.61 12.75 10.84
N ILE A 156 14.49 11.79 11.14
CA ILE A 156 15.91 11.71 10.85
C ILE A 156 16.41 12.91 10.02
N SER A 157 16.89 13.92 10.75
CA SER A 157 17.88 14.92 10.33
C SER A 157 17.74 15.46 8.90
N GLY A 158 17.04 16.58 8.71
CA GLY A 158 17.05 17.34 7.44
C GLY A 158 15.76 18.14 7.23
N PRO A 159 15.74 19.08 6.26
CA PRO A 159 14.53 19.82 5.90
C PRO A 159 13.50 18.90 5.23
N VAL A 160 12.21 19.13 5.53
CA VAL A 160 11.08 18.42 4.93
C VAL A 160 10.82 18.99 3.54
N PRO A 161 10.87 18.19 2.46
CA PRO A 161 10.47 18.69 1.15
C PRO A 161 8.99 19.07 1.13
N GLU A 162 8.64 20.13 0.40
CA GLU A 162 7.26 20.58 0.23
C GLU A 162 6.38 19.43 -0.32
N GLY A 163 5.18 19.23 0.25
CA GLY A 163 4.25 18.17 -0.14
C GLY A 163 4.45 16.81 0.58
N TYR A 164 5.31 16.74 1.60
CA TYR A 164 5.51 15.55 2.44
C TYR A 164 4.72 15.70 3.73
N ASN A 165 3.94 14.68 4.10
CA ASN A 165 3.29 14.62 5.41
C ASN A 165 4.20 13.93 6.44
N ALA A 166 3.74 13.81 7.69
CA ALA A 166 4.49 13.12 8.74
C ALA A 166 4.04 11.72 9.05
N GLY A 167 2.73 11.55 8.94
CA GLY A 167 2.03 10.38 9.42
C GLY A 167 1.64 9.47 8.29
N ILE A 168 0.76 8.55 8.63
CA ILE A 168 0.03 7.77 7.64
C ILE A 168 -0.96 8.68 6.91
N SER A 169 -0.91 8.63 5.58
CA SER A 169 -1.69 9.49 4.66
C SER A 169 -2.97 8.84 4.14
N TRP A 170 -3.08 7.53 4.30
CA TRP A 170 -4.16 6.73 3.74
C TRP A 170 -4.18 5.37 4.42
N VAL A 171 -5.37 4.86 4.73
CA VAL A 171 -5.54 3.53 5.31
C VAL A 171 -6.49 2.73 4.43
N VAL A 172 -6.09 1.52 4.09
CA VAL A 172 -6.96 0.48 3.52
C VAL A 172 -7.22 -0.54 4.63
N VAL A 173 -8.47 -0.87 4.93
CA VAL A 173 -8.85 -1.82 5.98
C VAL A 173 -9.83 -2.85 5.45
N GLY A 174 -9.68 -4.11 5.88
CA GLY A 174 -10.55 -5.18 5.42
C GLY A 174 -10.43 -6.47 6.22
N GLN A 175 -11.44 -7.33 6.12
CA GLN A 175 -11.41 -8.65 6.76
C GLN A 175 -10.72 -9.69 5.87
N GLU A 176 -10.37 -10.84 6.46
CA GLU A 176 -9.85 -11.98 5.70
C GLU A 176 -10.89 -12.52 4.72
N THR A 177 -10.45 -12.99 3.54
CA THR A 177 -11.36 -13.52 2.51
C THR A 177 -10.94 -14.91 2.05
N GLY A 178 -11.91 -15.69 1.56
CA GLY A 178 -11.70 -17.05 1.06
C GLY A 178 -12.10 -18.15 2.06
N PRO A 179 -11.93 -19.42 1.67
CA PRO A 179 -12.28 -20.55 2.53
C PRO A 179 -11.50 -20.54 3.84
N GLY A 180 -12.20 -20.63 4.97
CA GLY A 180 -11.58 -20.62 6.31
C GLY A 180 -11.17 -19.22 6.81
N ALA A 181 -11.63 -18.16 6.16
CA ALA A 181 -11.37 -16.78 6.59
C ALA A 181 -11.83 -16.54 8.03
N ARG A 182 -10.94 -15.93 8.82
CA ARG A 182 -11.24 -15.47 10.18
C ARG A 182 -12.10 -14.21 10.10
N PRO A 183 -13.29 -14.18 10.74
CA PRO A 183 -14.15 -13.00 10.69
C PRO A 183 -13.52 -11.85 11.48
N ALA A 184 -13.47 -10.66 10.87
CA ALA A 184 -13.20 -9.44 11.62
C ALA A 184 -14.48 -9.00 12.32
N LYS A 185 -14.37 -8.47 13.55
CA LYS A 185 -15.54 -7.90 14.21
C LYS A 185 -15.90 -6.55 13.57
N PRO A 186 -17.19 -6.27 13.25
CA PRO A 186 -17.63 -5.00 12.67
C PRO A 186 -17.11 -3.76 13.41
N GLU A 187 -17.10 -3.80 14.74
CA GLU A 187 -16.64 -2.70 15.59
C GLU A 187 -15.14 -2.40 15.44
N TRP A 188 -14.32 -3.38 15.03
CA TRP A 188 -12.90 -3.15 14.79
C TRP A 188 -12.67 -2.35 13.50
N ILE A 189 -13.40 -2.69 12.44
CA ILE A 189 -13.30 -1.96 11.17
C ILE A 189 -13.89 -0.56 11.34
N GLN A 190 -15.05 -0.44 12.02
CA GLN A 190 -15.64 0.85 12.30
C GLN A 190 -14.69 1.74 13.12
N SER A 191 -14.02 1.19 14.14
CA SER A 191 -13.02 1.94 14.91
C SER A 191 -11.88 2.47 14.03
N VAL A 192 -11.35 1.68 13.09
CA VAL A 192 -10.31 2.15 12.17
C VAL A 192 -10.82 3.28 11.28
N ILE A 193 -12.05 3.18 10.77
CA ILE A 193 -12.70 4.24 9.97
C ILE A 193 -12.81 5.52 10.81
N ASP A 194 -13.36 5.43 12.01
CA ASP A 194 -13.59 6.57 12.91
C ASP A 194 -12.27 7.29 13.26
N GLN A 195 -11.21 6.52 13.54
CA GLN A 195 -9.87 7.06 13.79
C GLN A 195 -9.32 7.81 12.57
N CYS A 196 -9.50 7.26 11.36
CA CYS A 196 -9.08 7.91 10.12
C CYS A 196 -9.83 9.23 9.89
N HIS A 197 -11.16 9.21 10.03
CA HIS A 197 -12.00 10.40 9.90
C HIS A 197 -11.67 11.48 10.94
N ALA A 198 -11.46 11.08 12.21
CA ALA A 198 -11.04 11.99 13.28
C ALA A 198 -9.68 12.66 12.98
N ALA A 199 -8.78 11.96 12.29
CA ALA A 199 -7.47 12.48 11.88
C ALA A 199 -7.46 13.19 10.51
N GLY A 200 -8.60 13.24 9.80
CA GLY A 200 -8.67 13.77 8.43
C GLY A 200 -7.87 12.93 7.41
N VAL A 201 -7.65 11.65 7.70
CA VAL A 201 -6.93 10.70 6.84
C VAL A 201 -7.97 9.92 6.02
N PRO A 202 -7.86 9.85 4.69
CA PRO A 202 -8.79 9.06 3.87
C PRO A 202 -8.73 7.58 4.26
N CYS A 203 -9.90 6.94 4.30
CA CYS A 203 -10.02 5.51 4.55
C CYS A 203 -10.68 4.76 3.38
N TRP A 204 -10.15 3.58 3.05
CA TRP A 204 -10.73 2.69 2.05
C TRP A 204 -11.06 1.33 2.66
N THR A 205 -12.32 0.92 2.56
CA THR A 205 -12.75 -0.40 3.02
C THR A 205 -12.71 -1.44 1.91
N LYS A 206 -12.25 -2.64 2.23
CA LYS A 206 -12.28 -3.78 1.31
C LYS A 206 -12.74 -5.02 2.06
N ALA A 207 -13.60 -5.83 1.45
CA ALA A 207 -14.14 -7.05 2.06
C ALA A 207 -14.66 -6.82 3.49
N LEU A 208 -15.92 -6.38 3.59
CA LEU A 208 -16.53 -5.99 4.86
C LEU A 208 -17.33 -7.13 5.50
N PRO A 209 -17.32 -7.26 6.84
CA PRO A 209 -18.31 -8.06 7.54
C PRO A 209 -19.70 -7.44 7.35
N LEU A 210 -20.74 -8.23 7.61
CA LEU A 210 -22.12 -7.74 7.56
C LEU A 210 -22.31 -6.57 8.55
N GLY A 211 -23.03 -5.54 8.12
CA GLY A 211 -23.39 -4.40 8.96
C GLY A 211 -22.37 -3.25 9.01
N VAL A 212 -21.29 -3.30 8.23
CA VAL A 212 -20.37 -2.17 8.05
C VAL A 212 -20.60 -1.54 6.69
N GLU A 213 -20.85 -0.23 6.66
CA GLU A 213 -21.02 0.51 5.42
C GLU A 213 -19.66 0.75 4.71
N PRO A 214 -19.62 0.68 3.37
CA PRO A 214 -18.38 0.84 2.63
C PRO A 214 -17.92 2.28 2.56
N VAL A 215 -16.71 2.54 3.07
CA VAL A 215 -15.98 3.79 2.85
C VAL A 215 -15.05 3.66 1.64
N ARG A 216 -15.07 4.66 0.75
CA ARG A 216 -14.35 4.68 -0.54
C ARG A 216 -13.55 5.97 -0.72
N GLU A 217 -12.70 6.30 0.24
CA GLU A 217 -11.89 7.51 0.20
C GLU A 217 -10.44 7.19 -0.17
N ALA A 218 -9.82 8.08 -0.93
CA ALA A 218 -8.42 7.99 -1.30
C ALA A 218 -7.82 9.39 -1.40
N PRO A 219 -6.51 9.54 -1.18
CA PRO A 219 -5.83 10.81 -1.37
C PRO A 219 -5.65 11.13 -2.86
N GLU A 220 -5.51 12.41 -3.21
CA GLU A 220 -5.09 12.77 -4.57
C GLU A 220 -3.59 12.46 -4.79
N PRO A 221 -3.17 12.08 -6.02
CA PRO A 221 -3.97 11.92 -7.23
C PRO A 221 -4.58 10.52 -7.41
N ILE A 222 -4.52 9.65 -6.39
CA ILE A 222 -5.09 8.29 -6.46
C ILE A 222 -6.61 8.38 -6.67
N ALA A 223 -7.31 9.24 -5.92
CA ALA A 223 -8.76 9.42 -6.05
C ALA A 223 -9.18 9.78 -7.48
N ALA A 224 -8.50 10.73 -8.15
CA ALA A 224 -8.79 11.05 -9.55
C ALA A 224 -8.68 9.84 -10.49
N ILE A 225 -7.67 8.97 -10.29
CA ILE A 225 -7.51 7.75 -11.09
C ILE A 225 -8.66 6.77 -10.82
N LEU A 226 -9.00 6.57 -9.54
CA LEU A 226 -10.06 5.65 -9.11
C LEU A 226 -11.45 6.10 -9.60
N ARG A 227 -11.76 7.40 -9.55
CA ARG A 227 -13.00 7.96 -10.13
C ARG A 227 -13.12 7.68 -11.62
N ARG A 228 -12.04 7.90 -12.38
CA ARG A 228 -12.01 7.61 -13.83
C ARG A 228 -12.19 6.11 -14.13
N GLU A 229 -11.84 5.25 -13.17
CA GLU A 229 -12.06 3.82 -13.25
C GLU A 229 -13.43 3.38 -12.68
N GLY A 230 -14.31 4.32 -12.31
CA GLY A 230 -15.64 4.03 -11.78
C GLY A 230 -15.60 3.32 -10.43
N MET A 231 -14.51 3.50 -9.66
CA MET A 231 -14.30 2.87 -8.36
C MET A 231 -14.66 3.78 -7.19
N MET A 232 -14.78 5.08 -7.46
CA MET A 232 -15.20 6.12 -6.54
C MET A 232 -16.23 6.98 -7.25
N GLU A 233 -17.17 7.53 -6.48
CA GLU A 233 -18.12 8.52 -7.00
C GLU A 233 -17.40 9.82 -7.39
N GLY A 234 -17.95 10.51 -8.40
CA GLY A 234 -17.51 11.85 -8.77
C GLY A 234 -17.92 12.84 -7.68
N THR A 235 -16.98 13.69 -7.26
CA THR A 235 -17.30 14.91 -6.49
C THR A 235 -18.06 15.90 -7.35
#